data_AF-A0ABD2SXL1-F1
#
_entry.id   AF-A0ABD2SXL1-F1
#
_cell.length_a   1.000
_cell.length_b   1.000
_cell.length_c   1.000
_cell.angle_alpha   90.00
_cell.angle_beta   90.00
_cell.angle_gamma   90.00
#
_symmetry.space_group_name_H-M   'P 1'
#
loop_
_entity.id
_entity.type
_entity.pdbx_description
1 polymer ?
#
loop_
_entity_poly.entity_id
_entity_poly.type
_entity_poly.pdbx_seq_one_letter_code
_entity_poly.pdbx_strand_id
1 'polypeptide(L)'
;MASIDYNKKFASFIIFSLLFLSSSHTVLSKSRRPISDAEIREKKLQCYADIESGLWGQKCIDTAVDKENCALQCLSPVCYERVYQSDPLEEGEKDTVRSQEYKYCMHKYSLGQSLDDIKGSFEW
;
A
#
# COMPACT_ATOMS: atom_id res chain seq x y z
N MET A 1 -42.07 13.73 30.72
CA MET A 1 -40.67 14.12 30.39
C MET A 1 -39.71 12.94 30.23
N ALA A 2 -39.85 11.82 30.96
CA ALA A 2 -38.93 10.67 30.84
C ALA A 2 -38.90 9.93 29.47
N SER A 3 -40.02 9.88 28.74
CA SER A 3 -40.12 9.19 27.45
C SER A 3 -39.31 9.86 26.32
N ILE A 4 -39.17 11.19 26.36
CA ILE A 4 -38.40 11.96 25.37
C ILE A 4 -36.89 11.70 25.51
N ASP A 5 -36.41 11.53 26.75
CA ASP A 5 -35.01 11.25 27.06
C ASP A 5 -34.59 9.84 26.59
N TYR A 6 -35.49 8.86 26.74
CA TYR A 6 -35.25 7.48 26.30
C TYR A 6 -35.10 7.39 24.77
N ASN A 7 -35.97 8.08 24.03
CA ASN A 7 -35.90 8.14 22.57
C ASN A 7 -34.63 8.83 22.07
N LYS A 8 -34.14 9.85 22.79
CA LYS A 8 -32.91 10.58 22.44
C LYS A 8 -31.66 9.72 22.68
N LYS A 9 -31.62 8.95 23.77
CA LYS A 9 -30.55 7.98 24.04
C LYS A 9 -30.57 6.83 23.03
N PHE A 10 -31.75 6.32 22.70
CA PHE A 10 -31.90 5.27 21.68
C PHE A 10 -31.43 5.75 20.31
N ALA A 11 -31.82 6.94 19.88
CA ALA A 11 -31.34 7.54 18.64
C ALA A 11 -29.82 7.74 18.64
N SER A 12 -29.24 8.18 19.76
CA SER A 12 -27.79 8.32 19.90
C SER A 12 -27.05 6.99 19.75
N PHE A 13 -27.58 5.90 20.31
CA PHE A 13 -27.01 4.55 20.16
C PHE A 13 -27.07 4.06 18.71
N ILE A 14 -28.18 4.31 18.02
CA ILE A 14 -28.33 3.94 16.60
C ILE A 14 -27.31 4.68 15.73
N ILE A 15 -27.12 5.99 15.94
CA ILE A 15 -26.14 6.79 15.19
C ILE A 15 -24.71 6.29 15.44
N PHE A 16 -24.36 6.00 16.70
CA PHE A 16 -23.02 5.51 17.05
C PHE A 16 -22.75 4.12 16.43
N SER A 17 -23.75 3.26 16.39
CA SER A 17 -23.65 1.93 15.76
C SER A 17 -23.47 2.05 14.24
N LEU A 18 -24.21 2.93 13.57
CA LEU A 18 -24.07 3.17 12.12
C LEU A 18 -22.68 3.72 11.74
N LEU A 19 -22.07 4.55 12.60
CA LEU A 19 -20.69 5.04 12.42
C LEU A 19 -19.64 3.93 12.62
N PHE A 20 -19.91 2.96 13.49
CA PHE A 20 -19.04 1.79 13.69
C PHE A 20 -19.11 0.79 12.53
N LEU A 21 -20.29 0.58 11.92
CA LEU A 21 -20.40 -0.34 10.79
C LEU A 21 -19.69 0.17 9.52
N SER A 22 -19.62 1.50 9.34
CA SER A 22 -18.98 2.13 8.17
C SER A 22 -17.44 2.08 8.18
N SER A 23 -16.82 1.70 9.30
CA SER A 23 -15.37 1.50 9.43
C SER A 23 -14.92 0.05 9.24
N SER A 24 -15.82 -0.83 8.80
CA SER A 24 -15.49 -2.22 8.48
C SER A 24 -14.63 -2.28 7.21
N HIS A 25 -13.31 -2.17 7.35
CA HIS A 25 -12.38 -2.54 6.29
C HIS A 25 -12.62 -4.02 5.97
N THR A 26 -13.07 -4.31 4.75
CA THR A 26 -13.22 -5.68 4.28
C THR A 26 -11.85 -6.33 4.22
N VAL A 27 -11.55 -7.19 5.20
CA VAL A 27 -10.33 -8.00 5.20
C VAL A 27 -10.54 -9.12 4.17
N LEU A 28 -10.38 -8.80 2.89
CA LEU A 28 -10.42 -9.79 1.83
C LEU A 28 -9.19 -10.70 2.01
N SER A 29 -9.42 -11.94 2.45
CA SER A 29 -8.39 -12.97 2.48
C SER A 29 -7.85 -13.17 1.06
N LYS A 30 -6.72 -12.54 0.76
CA LYS A 30 -6.06 -12.64 -0.54
C LYS A 30 -5.67 -14.11 -0.75
N SER A 31 -6.26 -14.75 -1.76
CA SER A 31 -5.83 -16.08 -2.20
C SER A 31 -4.33 -16.04 -2.50
N ARG A 32 -3.59 -17.02 -1.97
CA ARG A 32 -2.14 -17.16 -2.17
C ARG A 32 -1.88 -17.69 -3.58
N ARG A 33 -1.97 -16.79 -4.55
CA ARG A 33 -1.57 -17.03 -5.93
C ARG A 33 -0.45 -16.06 -6.28
N PRO A 34 0.43 -16.41 -7.23
CA PRO A 34 1.43 -15.46 -7.69
C PRO A 34 0.75 -14.22 -8.26
N ILE A 35 1.24 -13.05 -7.85
CA ILE A 35 0.87 -11.78 -8.48
C ILE A 35 1.47 -11.73 -9.89
N SER A 36 0.68 -11.26 -10.86
CA SER A 36 1.13 -11.08 -12.25
C SER A 36 1.67 -9.68 -12.47
N ASP A 37 2.54 -9.51 -13.48
CA ASP A 37 3.06 -8.20 -13.87
C ASP A 37 1.95 -7.20 -14.24
N ALA A 38 0.86 -7.70 -14.83
CA ALA A 38 -0.31 -6.88 -15.13
C ALA A 38 -0.97 -6.35 -13.85
N GLU A 39 -1.13 -7.20 -12.83
CA GLU A 39 -1.68 -6.80 -11.52
C GLU A 39 -0.74 -5.84 -10.79
N ILE A 40 0.59 -6.06 -10.85
CA ILE A 40 1.58 -5.12 -10.29
C ILE A 40 1.44 -3.76 -10.95
N ARG A 41 1.39 -3.71 -12.28
CA ARG A 41 1.25 -2.46 -13.04
C ARG A 41 -0.06 -1.75 -12.72
N GLU A 42 -1.17 -2.48 -12.64
CA GLU A 42 -2.48 -1.92 -12.29
C GLU A 42 -2.47 -1.30 -10.88
N LYS A 43 -1.96 -2.03 -9.88
CA LYS A 43 -1.84 -1.50 -8.52
C LYS A 43 -0.92 -0.29 -8.45
N LYS A 44 0.15 -0.27 -9.22
CA LYS A 44 1.06 0.89 -9.28
C LYS A 44 0.34 2.13 -9.83
N LEU A 45 -0.50 1.95 -10.85
CA LEU A 45 -1.34 3.04 -11.37
C LEU A 45 -2.34 3.55 -10.31
N GLN A 46 -2.93 2.64 -9.52
CA GLN A 46 -3.78 3.01 -8.38
C GLN A 46 -2.99 3.83 -7.34
N CYS A 47 -1.77 3.39 -7.01
CA CYS A 47 -0.89 4.14 -6.11
C CYS A 47 -0.56 5.55 -6.63
N TYR A 48 -0.32 5.72 -7.93
CA TYR A 48 -0.12 7.06 -8.48
C TYR A 48 -1.36 7.95 -8.33
N ALA A 49 -2.56 7.41 -8.59
CA ALA A 49 -3.80 8.15 -8.41
C ALA A 49 -4.02 8.56 -6.93
N ASP A 50 -3.73 7.65 -5.99
CA ASP A 50 -3.83 7.92 -4.55
C ASP A 50 -2.81 8.96 -4.09
N ILE A 51 -1.59 8.97 -4.66
CA ILE A 51 -0.58 9.99 -4.36
C ILE A 51 -1.00 11.35 -4.91
N GLU A 52 -1.52 11.39 -6.14
CA GLU A 52 -2.02 12.63 -6.78
C GLU A 52 -3.23 13.22 -6.06
N SER A 53 -3.96 12.41 -5.28
CA SER A 53 -5.05 12.91 -4.43
C SER A 53 -4.57 13.78 -3.27
N GLY A 54 -3.26 13.84 -3.00
CA GLY A 54 -2.64 14.62 -1.94
C GLY A 54 -2.65 13.96 -0.55
N LEU A 55 -3.18 12.73 -0.42
CA LEU A 55 -3.27 12.01 0.86
C LEU A 55 -1.91 11.49 1.36
N TRP A 56 -0.93 11.36 0.47
CA TRP A 56 0.41 10.87 0.77
C TRP A 56 1.38 11.96 1.25
N GLY A 57 0.91 13.20 1.37
CA GLY A 57 1.70 14.35 1.81
C GLY A 57 2.46 15.03 0.68
N GLN A 58 2.85 16.28 0.93
CA GLN A 58 3.44 17.16 -0.07
C GLN A 58 4.73 16.58 -0.68
N LYS A 59 5.56 15.93 0.14
CA LYS A 59 6.80 15.31 -0.31
C LYS A 59 6.60 14.38 -1.51
N CYS A 60 5.53 13.59 -1.53
CA CYS A 60 5.28 12.61 -2.58
C CYS A 60 4.88 13.23 -3.93
N ILE A 61 4.67 14.55 -4.00
CA ILE A 61 4.35 15.26 -5.25
C ILE A 61 5.39 16.34 -5.59
N ASP A 62 6.48 16.43 -4.83
CA ASP A 62 7.51 17.48 -5.02
C ASP A 62 8.36 17.22 -6.28
N THR A 63 8.73 15.96 -6.54
CA THR A 63 9.51 15.56 -7.73
C THR A 63 8.99 14.26 -8.33
N ALA A 64 9.45 13.93 -9.55
CA ALA A 64 9.11 12.66 -10.19
C ALA A 64 9.67 11.47 -9.40
N VAL A 65 10.88 11.57 -8.86
CA VAL A 65 11.50 10.52 -8.06
C VAL A 65 10.86 10.37 -6.68
N ASP A 66 10.43 11.47 -6.04
CA ASP A 66 9.68 11.39 -4.78
C ASP A 66 8.35 10.66 -4.98
N LYS A 67 7.64 10.99 -6.06
CA LYS A 67 6.40 10.29 -6.44
C LYS A 67 6.65 8.81 -6.68
N GLU A 68 7.75 8.45 -7.35
CA GLU A 68 8.10 7.06 -7.61
C GLU A 68 8.45 6.31 -6.32
N ASN A 69 9.24 6.89 -5.43
CA ASN A 69 9.55 6.31 -4.13
C ASN A 69 8.27 6.08 -3.30
N CYS A 70 7.36 7.06 -3.26
CA CYS A 70 6.08 6.90 -2.58
C CYS A 70 5.19 5.83 -3.25
N ALA A 71 5.22 5.73 -4.59
CA ALA A 71 4.47 4.70 -5.30
C ALA A 71 5.00 3.29 -5.01
N LEU A 72 6.32 3.11 -4.88
CA LEU A 72 6.93 1.84 -4.46
C LEU A 72 6.55 1.50 -3.02
N GLN A 73 6.51 2.48 -2.12
CA GLN A 73 6.04 2.25 -0.75
C GLN A 73 4.56 1.88 -0.69
N CYS A 74 3.71 2.56 -1.47
CA CYS A 74 2.29 2.25 -1.61
C CYS A 74 2.04 0.84 -2.14
N LEU A 75 2.76 0.48 -3.21
CA LEU A 75 2.54 -0.77 -3.93
C LEU A 75 2.82 -2.01 -3.07
N SER A 76 3.86 -1.94 -2.24
CA SER A 76 4.19 -2.95 -1.24
C SER A 76 5.15 -2.37 -0.20
N PRO A 77 4.65 -1.96 0.99
CA PRO A 77 5.50 -1.46 2.07
C PRO A 77 6.59 -2.47 2.48
N VAL A 78 6.22 -3.76 2.49
CA VAL A 78 7.12 -4.87 2.83
C VAL A 78 8.29 -4.95 1.85
N CYS A 79 8.03 -4.90 0.54
CA CYS A 79 9.09 -4.98 -0.45
C CYS A 79 9.89 -3.68 -0.58
N TYR A 80 9.26 -2.53 -0.33
CA TYR A 80 9.96 -1.25 -0.28
C TYR A 80 11.02 -1.23 0.83
N GLU A 81 10.66 -1.69 2.04
CA GLU A 81 11.58 -1.80 3.18
C GLU A 81 12.84 -2.62 2.83
N ARG A 82 12.65 -3.69 2.06
CA ARG A 82 13.72 -4.65 1.75
C ARG A 82 14.65 -4.17 0.63
N VAL A 83 14.11 -3.43 -0.33
CA VAL A 83 14.83 -3.09 -1.57
C VAL A 83 15.28 -1.62 -1.61
N TYR A 84 14.43 -0.69 -1.17
CA TYR A 84 14.64 0.75 -1.40
C TYR A 84 14.71 1.59 -0.12
N GLN A 85 14.19 1.14 1.03
CA GLN A 85 14.12 2.02 2.23
C GLN A 85 15.50 2.51 2.72
N SER A 86 16.53 1.66 2.65
CA SER A 86 17.88 2.05 3.07
C SER A 86 18.55 3.00 2.09
N ASP A 87 18.12 3.00 0.84
CA ASP A 87 18.74 3.70 -0.28
C ASP A 87 17.66 4.05 -1.31
N PRO A 88 16.85 5.10 -1.07
CA PRO A 88 15.74 5.45 -1.97
C PRO A 88 16.24 5.82 -3.37
N LEU A 89 15.36 5.78 -4.36
CA LEU A 89 15.72 6.19 -5.72
C LEU A 89 16.16 7.65 -5.76
N GLU A 90 17.22 7.92 -6.52
CA GLU A 90 17.73 9.26 -6.82
C GLU A 90 17.23 9.79 -8.17
N GLU A 91 17.23 11.12 -8.34
CA GLU A 91 16.80 11.76 -9.59
C GLU A 91 17.73 11.34 -10.75
N GLY A 92 17.14 10.81 -11.82
CA GLY A 92 17.88 10.30 -12.98
C GLY A 92 18.44 8.88 -12.83
N GLU A 93 18.24 8.22 -11.68
CA GLU A 93 18.65 6.85 -11.48
C GLU A 93 17.84 5.87 -12.34
N LYS A 94 18.53 4.92 -12.97
CA LYS A 94 17.90 3.80 -13.68
C LYS A 94 18.27 2.48 -13.03
N ASP A 95 17.54 2.12 -11.99
CA ASP A 95 17.79 0.88 -11.27
C ASP A 95 17.03 -0.32 -11.84
N THR A 96 17.67 -1.03 -12.76
CA THR A 96 17.08 -2.25 -13.34
C THR A 96 17.17 -3.47 -12.43
N VAL A 97 18.20 -3.56 -11.59
CA VAL A 97 18.47 -4.74 -10.76
C VAL A 97 17.50 -4.75 -9.57
N ARG A 98 17.45 -3.67 -8.79
CA ARG A 98 16.52 -3.53 -7.68
C ARG A 98 15.06 -3.52 -8.13
N SER A 99 14.78 -3.06 -9.36
CA SER A 99 13.44 -3.18 -9.93
C SER A 99 13.02 -4.65 -10.13
N GLN A 100 13.95 -5.53 -10.51
CA GLN A 100 13.71 -6.97 -10.61
C GLN A 100 13.56 -7.60 -9.22
N GLU A 101 14.43 -7.25 -8.27
CA GLU A 101 14.34 -7.70 -6.87
C GLU A 101 13.00 -7.34 -6.25
N TYR A 102 12.53 -6.11 -6.47
CA TYR A 102 11.25 -5.63 -5.97
C TYR A 102 10.08 -6.44 -6.54
N LYS A 103 10.08 -6.72 -7.85
CA LYS A 103 9.06 -7.58 -8.49
C LYS A 103 9.13 -9.01 -7.96
N TYR A 104 10.33 -9.56 -7.79
CA TYR A 104 10.55 -10.89 -7.23
C TYR A 104 10.06 -10.98 -5.79
N CYS A 105 10.30 -9.94 -4.97
CA CYS A 105 9.75 -9.82 -3.63
C CYS A 105 8.23 -9.85 -3.63
N MET A 106 7.58 -9.06 -4.48
CA MET A 106 6.12 -9.06 -4.56
C MET A 106 5.57 -10.43 -4.95
N HIS A 107 6.26 -11.14 -5.84
CA HIS A 107 5.91 -12.51 -6.22
C HIS A 107 5.99 -13.47 -5.03
N LYS A 108 7.13 -13.54 -4.33
CA LYS A 108 7.30 -14.37 -3.14
C LYS A 108 6.33 -14.02 -2.02
N TYR A 109 6.12 -12.73 -1.78
CA TYR A 109 5.20 -12.23 -0.77
C TYR A 109 3.75 -12.66 -1.06
N SER A 110 3.33 -12.61 -2.33
CA SER A 110 1.99 -13.08 -2.73
C SER A 110 1.76 -14.58 -2.53
N LEU A 111 2.83 -15.37 -2.52
CA LEU A 111 2.82 -16.80 -2.24
C LEU A 111 2.98 -17.10 -0.74
N GLY A 112 3.29 -16.10 0.09
CA GLY A 112 3.62 -16.29 1.50
C GLY A 112 4.95 -17.01 1.73
N GLN A 113 5.90 -16.87 0.80
CA GLN A 113 7.25 -17.40 0.91
C GLN A 113 8.15 -16.46 1.74
N SER A 114 9.31 -16.96 2.19
CA SER A 114 10.33 -16.13 2.82
C SER A 114 10.87 -15.07 1.85
N LEU A 115 11.29 -13.93 2.41
CA LEU A 115 11.84 -12.77 1.71
C LEU A 115 13.30 -12.48 2.10
N ASP A 116 13.98 -13.42 2.77
CA ASP A 116 15.34 -13.20 3.30
C ASP A 116 16.40 -13.10 2.18
N ASP A 117 16.11 -13.66 1.01
CA ASP A 117 17.01 -13.79 -0.14
C ASP A 117 16.67 -12.83 -1.29
N ILE A 118 15.92 -11.75 -1.03
CA ILE A 118 15.51 -10.79 -2.08
C ILE A 118 16.69 -9.92 -2.52
N LYS A 119 17.42 -9.35 -1.57
CA LYS A 119 18.51 -8.40 -1.86
C LYS A 119 19.73 -9.17 -2.37
N GLY A 120 20.30 -8.74 -3.49
CA GLY A 120 21.40 -9.41 -4.17
C GLY A 120 20.97 -10.59 -5.06
N SER A 121 19.67 -10.83 -5.25
CA SER A 121 19.20 -12.00 -6.00
C SER A 121 19.48 -11.93 -7.51
N PHE A 122 19.78 -10.73 -8.02
CA PHE A 122 20.10 -10.49 -9.43
C PHE A 122 21.44 -9.77 -9.61
N GLU A 123 22.31 -9.78 -8.60
CA GLU A 123 23.70 -9.32 -8.73
C GLU A 123 24.53 -10.46 -9.36
N TRP A 124 25.07 -10.22 -10.56
CA TRP A 124 25.90 -11.17 -11.33
C TRP A 124 27.31 -10.64 -11.59
#